data_AF-A0A8S3AU38-F1
#
_entry.id   AF-A0A8S3AU38-F1
#
_cell.length_a   1.000
_cell.length_b   1.000
_cell.length_c   1.000
_cell.angle_alpha   90.00
_cell.angle_beta   90.00
_cell.angle_gamma   90.00
#
_symmetry.space_group_name_H-M   'P 1'
#
loop_
_entity.id
_entity.type
_entity.pdbx_description
1 polymer ?
#
loop_
_entity_poly.entity_id
_entity_poly.type
_entity_poly.pdbx_seq_one_letter_code
_entity_poly.pdbx_strand_id
1 'polypeptide(L)' 'APGIKSNVDALKFLSKFGYNECGGSGSVQSKDTGPLCQSSFQTMLEHFQTVFHLPVTGKLDDKTLNLMNKPRCSLGDYPM' A
#
# COMPACT_ATOMS: atom_id res chain seq x y z
N ALA A 1 -3.70 -10.49 13.53
CA ALA A 1 -3.68 -9.03 13.32
C ALA A 1 -5.10 -8.57 12.97
N PRO A 2 -5.56 -7.39 13.40
CA PRO A 2 -6.86 -6.89 12.98
C PRO A 2 -6.87 -6.77 11.45
N GLY A 3 -7.87 -7.37 10.81
CA GLY A 3 -7.95 -7.42 9.37
C GLY A 3 -8.24 -6.07 8.74
N ILE A 4 -7.79 -5.86 7.50
CA ILE A 4 -8.07 -4.67 6.68
C ILE A 4 -9.56 -4.63 6.36
N LYS A 5 -10.23 -3.55 6.78
CA LYS A 5 -11.67 -3.33 6.56
C LYS A 5 -11.99 -2.00 5.86
N SER A 6 -10.98 -1.17 5.63
CA SER A 6 -11.15 0.17 5.07
C SER A 6 -9.97 0.56 4.19
N ASN A 7 -10.18 1.56 3.33
CA ASN A 7 -9.10 2.17 2.55
C ASN A 7 -8.00 2.76 3.45
N VAL A 8 -8.35 3.24 4.65
CA VAL A 8 -7.37 3.77 5.62
C VAL A 8 -6.48 2.64 6.16
N ASP A 9 -7.05 1.48 6.45
CA ASP A 9 -6.28 0.32 6.91
C ASP A 9 -5.41 -0.25 5.79
N ALA A 10 -5.93 -0.29 4.56
CA ALA A 10 -5.19 -0.68 3.38
C ALA A 10 -4.01 0.26 3.11
N LEU A 11 -4.21 1.58 3.24
CA LEU A 11 -3.14 2.56 3.11
C LEU A 11 -2.04 2.34 4.15
N LYS A 12 -2.41 2.13 5.43
CA LYS A 12 -1.43 1.82 6.49
C LYS A 12 -0.65 0.54 6.19
N PHE A 13 -1.31 -0.49 5.65
CA PHE A 13 -0.66 -1.71 5.22
C PHE A 13 0.34 -1.44 4.10
N LEU A 14 -0.08 -0.77 3.02
CA LEU A 14 0.76 -0.47 1.87
C LEU A 14 2.00 0.35 2.30
N SER A 15 1.82 1.36 3.16
CA SER A 15 2.95 2.12 3.72
C SER A 15 3.87 1.25 4.59
N LYS A 16 3.32 0.33 5.40
CA LYS A 16 4.12 -0.58 6.23
C LYS A 16 5.04 -1.48 5.39
N PHE A 17 4.60 -1.90 4.21
CA PHE A 17 5.34 -2.84 3.35
C PHE A 17 6.15 -2.13 2.24
N GLY A 18 6.22 -0.80 2.26
CA GLY A 18 7.09 -0.01 1.36
C GLY A 18 6.48 0.34 0.01
N TYR A 19 5.16 0.26 -0.14
CA TYR A 19 4.48 0.64 -1.39
C TYR A 19 4.34 2.17 -1.57
N ASN A 20 4.79 2.98 -0.61
CA ASN A 20 4.93 4.42 -0.81
C ASN A 20 6.30 4.69 -1.44
N GLU A 21 6.34 5.01 -2.74
CA GLU A 21 7.60 5.31 -3.45
C GLU A 21 8.17 6.70 -3.13
N CYS A 22 8.08 7.09 -1.86
CA CYS A 22 8.60 8.33 -1.33
C CYS A 22 9.43 7.94 -0.11
N GLY A 23 10.67 7.52 -0.35
CA GLY A 23 11.60 7.11 0.70
C GLY A 23 11.75 8.21 1.75
N GLY A 24 11.21 7.96 2.95
CA GLY A 24 11.32 8.91 4.05
C GLY A 24 10.37 8.58 5.19
N SER A 25 10.92 8.01 6.26
CA SER A 25 10.28 7.77 7.54
C SER A 25 9.32 8.88 7.97
N GLY A 26 8.04 8.52 8.12
CA GLY A 26 7.10 9.11 9.07
C GLY A 26 6.84 10.61 8.97
N SER A 27 5.76 11.00 8.30
CA SER A 27 4.81 12.00 8.83
C SER A 27 3.59 12.06 7.93
N VAL A 28 2.42 11.79 8.51
CA VAL A 28 1.16 12.27 7.97
C VAL A 28 1.20 13.80 8.02
N GLN A 29 0.81 14.44 6.91
CA GLN A 29 0.59 15.89 6.65
C GLN A 29 1.68 16.59 5.84
N SER A 30 1.35 16.91 4.59
CA SER A 30 1.12 18.32 4.21
C SER A 30 0.33 18.40 2.92
N LYS A 31 -0.77 19.17 2.97
CA LYS A 31 -1.32 19.87 1.82
C LYS A 31 -0.19 20.72 1.22
N ASP A 32 -0.08 20.67 -0.09
CA ASP A 32 0.61 21.64 -0.94
C ASP A 32 2.15 21.69 -0.83
N THR A 33 2.81 21.53 -1.99
CA THR A 33 4.21 21.88 -2.32
C THR A 33 5.37 21.00 -1.79
N GLY A 34 5.70 19.92 -2.53
CA GLY A 34 6.97 19.17 -2.48
C GLY A 34 7.09 18.20 -3.68
N PRO A 35 8.29 17.87 -4.21
CA PRO A 35 8.46 17.36 -5.57
C PRO A 35 7.81 15.98 -5.79
N LEU A 36 6.79 15.94 -6.66
CA LEU A 36 6.30 14.85 -7.53
C LEU A 36 6.36 13.39 -7.04
N CYS A 37 6.27 13.16 -5.75
CA CYS A 37 6.21 11.82 -5.17
C CYS A 37 4.92 11.76 -4.34
N GLN A 38 3.82 11.65 -5.07
CA GLN A 38 2.51 11.27 -4.54
C GLN A 38 2.11 10.01 -5.31
N SER A 39 2.62 8.85 -4.91
CA SER A 39 2.04 7.59 -5.37
C SER A 39 0.60 7.58 -4.88
N SER A 40 -0.37 7.68 -5.78
CA SER A 40 -1.77 7.68 -5.39
C SER A 40 -2.10 6.34 -4.71
N PHE A 41 -3.11 6.32 -3.82
CA PHE A 41 -3.56 5.06 -3.21
C PHE A 41 -3.87 3.99 -4.27
N GLN A 42 -4.42 4.43 -5.41
CA GLN A 42 -4.64 3.57 -6.57
C GLN A 42 -3.33 2.97 -7.10
N THR A 43 -2.30 3.78 -7.33
CA THR A 43 -0.98 3.32 -7.80
C THR A 43 -0.35 2.33 -6.82
N MET A 44 -0.46 2.59 -5.51
CA MET A 44 0.03 1.65 -4.49
C MET A 44 -0.69 0.30 -4.56
N LEU A 45 -2.01 0.30 -4.81
CA LEU A 45 -2.79 -0.92 -5.02
C LEU A 45 -2.41 -1.64 -6.32
N GLU A 46 -2.20 -0.91 -7.41
CA GLU A 46 -1.77 -1.46 -8.69
C GLU A 46 -0.42 -2.18 -8.54
N HIS A 47 0.52 -1.58 -7.79
CA HIS A 47 1.83 -2.18 -7.50
C HIS A 47 1.65 -3.46 -6.67
N PHE A 48 0.87 -3.41 -5.58
CA PHE A 48 0.57 -4.58 -4.76
C PHE A 48 -0.05 -5.72 -5.60
N GLN A 49 -1.04 -5.39 -6.42
CA GLN A 49 -1.71 -6.35 -7.28
C GLN A 49 -0.74 -6.97 -8.29
N THR A 50 0.17 -6.18 -8.85
CA THR A 50 1.20 -6.65 -9.78
C THR A 50 2.15 -7.63 -9.10
N VAL A 51 2.69 -7.30 -7.93
CA VAL A 51 3.61 -8.16 -7.16
C VAL A 51 2.98 -9.49 -6.79
N PHE A 52 1.70 -9.48 -6.42
CA PHE A 52 0.99 -10.68 -6.01
C PHE A 52 0.19 -11.37 -7.12
N HIS A 53 0.44 -10.99 -8.37
CA HIS A 53 -0.20 -11.58 -9.55
C HIS A 53 -1.74 -11.57 -9.48
N LEU A 54 -2.30 -10.52 -8.89
CA LEU A 54 -3.73 -10.22 -8.93
C LEU A 54 -4.05 -9.45 -10.23
N PRO A 55 -5.33 -9.44 -10.65
CA PRO A 55 -5.78 -8.48 -11.64
C PRO A 55 -5.48 -7.05 -11.18
N VAL A 56 -4.80 -6.27 -12.02
CA VAL A 56 -4.45 -4.88 -11.73
C VAL A 56 -5.68 -4.01 -11.97
N THR A 57 -6.41 -3.73 -10.88
CA THR A 57 -7.64 -2.91 -10.89
C THR A 57 -7.43 -1.54 -10.25
N GLY A 58 -6.38 -1.39 -9.44
CA GLY A 58 -6.14 -0.19 -8.63
C GLY A 58 -7.20 0.06 -7.55
N LYS A 59 -8.04 -0.95 -7.27
CA LYS A 59 -9.13 -0.89 -6.30
C LYS A 59 -8.88 -1.87 -5.18
N LEU A 60 -9.35 -1.53 -3.98
CA LEU A 60 -9.38 -2.43 -2.84
C LEU A 60 -10.52 -3.45 -3.00
N ASP A 61 -10.38 -4.36 -3.96
CA ASP A 61 -11.35 -5.42 -4.24
C ASP A 61 -11.18 -6.62 -3.29
N ASP A 62 -12.17 -7.53 -3.29
CA ASP A 62 -12.19 -8.68 -2.38
C ASP A 62 -10.96 -9.58 -2.51
N LYS A 63 -10.38 -9.69 -3.71
CA LYS A 63 -9.17 -10.49 -3.95
C LYS A 63 -7.97 -9.82 -3.28
N THR A 64 -7.86 -8.50 -3.43
CA THR A 64 -6.83 -7.67 -2.82
C THR A 64 -6.96 -7.70 -1.29
N LEU A 65 -8.17 -7.52 -0.76
CA LEU A 65 -8.48 -7.60 0.67
C LEU A 65 -8.14 -8.97 1.25
N ASN A 66 -8.54 -10.05 0.60
CA ASN A 66 -8.24 -11.41 1.07
C ASN A 66 -6.72 -11.62 1.17
N LEU A 67 -5.95 -11.13 0.20
CA LEU A 67 -4.50 -11.29 0.23
C LEU A 67 -3.81 -10.41 1.28
N MET A 68 -4.23 -9.15 1.43
CA MET A 68 -3.71 -8.25 2.47
C MET A 68 -4.02 -8.74 3.90
N ASN A 69 -5.09 -9.53 4.06
CA ASN A 69 -5.49 -10.11 5.33
C ASN A 69 -4.79 -11.44 5.67
N LYS A 70 -4.01 -12.03 4.76
CA LYS A 70 -3.26 -13.26 5.05
C LYS A 70 -2.10 -12.98 6.03
N PRO A 71 -1.75 -13.92 6.92
CA PRO A 71 -0.54 -13.83 7.73
C PRO A 71 0.70 -13.69 6.83
N ARG A 72 1.58 -12.73 7.14
CA ARG A 72 2.83 -12.49 6.39
C ARG A 72 3.97 -12.22 7.36
N CYS A 73 5.20 -12.41 6.90
CA CYS A 73 6.38 -11.98 7.63
C CYS A 73 6.46 -10.45 7.69
N SER A 74 7.08 -9.90 8.73
CA SER A 74 7.21 -8.45 8.95
C SER A 74 8.16 -7.74 7.98
N LEU A 75 8.83 -8.50 7.10
CA LEU A 75 9.76 -7.97 6.12
C LEU A 75 8.99 -7.24 5.02
N GLY A 76 9.52 -6.10 4.56
CA GLY A 76 8.95 -5.35 3.45
C GLY A 76 8.90 -6.18 2.17
N ASP A 77 7.88 -5.96 1.34
CA ASP A 77 7.74 -6.65 0.05
C ASP A 77 8.78 -6.14 -0.98
N TYR A 78 9.38 -4.98 -0.72
CA TYR A 78 10.49 -4.40 -1.49
C TYR A 78 11.73 -4.19 -0.60
N PRO A 79 12.96 -4.45 -1.11
CA PRO A 79 14.16 -3.93 -0.49
C PRO A 79 14.14 -2.40 -0.60
N MET A 80 14.12 -1.73 0.56
CA MET A 80 14.36 -0.28 0.66
C MET A 80 15.75 0.08 0.14
#